data_AF-F4SV40-F1
#
_entry.id   AF-F4SV40-F1
#
_cell.length_a   1.000
_cell.length_b   1.000
_cell.length_c   1.000
_cell.angle_alpha   90.00
_cell.angle_beta   90.00
_cell.angle_gamma   90.00
#
_symmetry.space_group_name_H-M   'P 1'
#
loop_
_entity.id
_entity.type
_entity.pdbx_description
1 polymer ?
#
loop_
_entity_poly.entity_id
_entity_poly.type
_entity_poly.pdbx_seq_one_letter_code
_entity_poly.pdbx_strand_id
1 'polypeptide(L)'
;MRGGDDNGTPAWIDIPVRHNSELLKAELATLSSTYQDDIEKLNRAWLAAAVSDGVNESDKKDAVLEQINKRKIQYANDRASIIARYK
;
A
#
# COMPACT_ATOMS: atom_id res chain seq x y z
N MET A 1 22.00 -37.64 23.69
CA MET A 1 22.03 -37.28 22.26
C MET A 1 21.16 -36.05 22.07
N ARG A 2 21.67 -34.96 21.49
CA ARG A 2 20.85 -33.80 21.12
C ARG A 2 20.75 -33.80 19.59
N GLY A 3 19.56 -34.07 19.05
CA GLY A 3 19.32 -34.12 17.61
C GLY A 3 19.19 -32.71 17.05
N GLY A 4 20.00 -32.39 16.04
CA GLY A 4 19.70 -31.29 15.12
C GLY A 4 18.73 -31.78 14.05
N ASP A 5 17.96 -30.87 13.49
CA ASP A 5 17.17 -31.14 12.29
C ASP A 5 18.07 -31.26 11.04
N ASP A 6 17.48 -31.64 9.91
CA ASP A 6 18.16 -31.94 8.65
C ASP A 6 18.95 -30.74 8.05
N ASN A 7 18.86 -29.56 8.66
CA ASN A 7 19.59 -28.35 8.28
C ASN A 7 20.75 -27.98 9.26
N GLY A 8 21.03 -28.83 10.25
CA GLY A 8 22.16 -28.62 11.18
C GLY A 8 21.91 -27.50 12.20
N THR A 9 20.67 -27.07 12.38
CA THR A 9 20.29 -26.08 13.38
C THR A 9 19.90 -26.76 14.71
N PRO A 10 20.30 -26.19 15.86
CA PRO A 10 19.83 -26.70 17.15
C PRO A 10 18.31 -26.53 17.29
N ALA A 11 17.60 -27.61 17.62
CA ALA A 11 16.13 -27.70 17.74
C ALA A 11 15.46 -26.76 18.77
N TRP A 12 16.21 -25.86 19.42
CA TRP A 12 15.72 -24.85 20.37
C TRP A 12 15.84 -23.42 19.84
N ILE A 13 16.23 -23.22 18.57
CA ILE A 13 16.06 -21.93 17.91
C ILE A 13 14.63 -21.89 17.40
N ASP A 14 13.73 -21.43 18.27
CA ASP A 14 12.40 -21.00 17.87
C ASP A 14 12.60 -19.72 17.05
N ILE A 15 12.73 -19.85 15.72
CA ILE A 15 12.67 -18.68 14.83
C ILE A 15 11.20 -18.24 14.93
N PRO A 16 10.87 -17.11 15.56
CA PRO A 16 9.48 -16.69 15.61
C PRO A 16 9.05 -16.44 14.18
N VAL A 17 8.25 -17.36 13.64
CA VAL A 17 7.51 -17.14 12.41
C VAL A 17 6.70 -15.89 12.69
N ARG A 18 7.05 -14.75 12.08
CA ARG A 18 6.25 -13.53 12.20
C ARG A 18 4.81 -13.93 12.00
N HIS A 19 3.98 -13.75 13.03
CA HIS A 19 2.62 -14.24 12.98
C HIS A 19 1.93 -13.57 11.78
N ASN A 20 1.05 -14.29 11.07
CA ASN A 20 0.34 -13.74 9.90
C ASN A 20 -0.32 -12.38 10.19
N SER A 21 -0.70 -12.12 11.45
CA SER A 21 -1.20 -10.83 11.92
C SER A 21 -0.17 -9.69 11.85
N GLU A 22 1.10 -9.94 12.13
CA GLU A 22 2.18 -8.96 12.03
C GLU A 22 2.54 -8.66 10.57
N LEU A 23 2.57 -9.69 9.72
CA LEU A 23 2.80 -9.54 8.27
C LEU A 23 1.65 -8.76 7.62
N LEU A 24 0.40 -9.11 7.95
CA LEU A 24 -0.78 -8.39 7.52
C LEU A 24 -0.73 -6.91 7.93
N LYS A 25 -0.39 -6.64 9.19
CA LYS A 25 -0.28 -5.26 9.70
C LYS A 25 0.78 -4.47 8.94
N ALA A 26 1.94 -5.07 8.70
CA ALA A 26 3.03 -4.42 7.96
C ALA A 26 2.62 -4.10 6.52
N GLU A 27 2.05 -5.06 5.79
CA GLU A 27 1.60 -4.83 4.41
C GLU A 27 0.48 -3.78 4.31
N LEU A 28 -0.49 -3.80 5.23
CA LEU A 28 -1.54 -2.79 5.26
C LEU A 28 -1.01 -1.39 5.56
N ALA A 29 0.04 -1.28 6.39
CA ALA A 29 0.70 -0.01 6.66
C ALA A 29 1.43 0.51 5.42
N THR A 30 2.18 -0.36 4.72
CA THR A 30 2.83 0.00 3.45
C THR A 30 1.82 0.41 2.38
N LEU A 31 0.69 -0.32 2.25
CA LEU A 31 -0.38 0.03 1.34
C LEU A 31 -0.92 1.42 1.65
N SER A 32 -1.24 1.68 2.92
CA SER A 32 -1.79 2.96 3.35
C SER A 32 -0.84 4.13 3.07
N SER A 33 0.46 3.97 3.38
CA SER A 33 1.47 4.98 3.10
C SER A 33 1.58 5.28 1.61
N THR A 34 1.62 4.24 0.76
CA THR A 34 1.73 4.40 -0.70
C THR A 34 0.56 5.19 -1.26
N TYR A 35 -0.66 4.85 -0.83
CA TYR A 35 -1.85 5.51 -1.32
C TYR A 35 -2.01 6.93 -0.78
N GLN A 36 -1.56 7.21 0.45
CA GLN A 36 -1.49 8.58 0.97
C GLN A 36 -0.57 9.44 0.11
N ASP A 37 0.65 8.96 -0.16
CA ASP A 37 1.62 9.67 -1.00
C ASP A 37 1.08 9.96 -2.41
N ASP A 38 0.41 8.98 -3.02
CA ASP A 38 -0.19 9.14 -4.34
C ASP A 38 -1.30 10.19 -4.35
N ILE A 39 -2.18 10.16 -3.35
CA ILE A 39 -3.26 11.14 -3.21
C ILE A 39 -2.68 12.54 -2.94
N GLU A 40 -1.62 12.66 -2.14
CA GLU A 40 -0.94 13.94 -1.93
C GLU A 40 -0.36 14.50 -3.23
N LYS A 41 0.30 13.66 -4.04
CA LYS A 41 0.84 14.07 -5.35
C LYS A 41 -0.27 14.52 -6.29
N LEU A 42 -1.38 13.77 -6.34
CA LEU A 42 -2.54 14.13 -7.16
C LEU A 42 -3.18 15.45 -6.69
N ASN A 43 -3.35 15.65 -5.38
CA ASN A 43 -3.86 16.90 -4.84
C ASN A 43 -2.95 18.09 -5.19
N ARG A 44 -1.63 17.92 -5.13
CA ARG A 44 -0.68 18.95 -5.57
C ARG A 44 -0.80 19.23 -7.07
N ALA A 45 -0.97 18.21 -7.90
CA ALA A 45 -1.19 18.39 -9.34
C ALA A 45 -2.51 19.13 -9.62
N TRP A 46 -3.56 18.85 -8.87
CA TRP A 46 -4.84 19.55 -8.96
C TRP A 46 -4.70 21.04 -8.62
N LEU A 47 -3.94 21.36 -7.56
CA LEU A 47 -3.65 22.74 -7.18
C LEU A 47 -2.77 23.44 -8.21
N ALA A 48 -1.76 22.76 -8.75
CA ALA A 48 -0.90 23.31 -9.80
C ALA A 48 -1.71 23.68 -11.06
N ALA A 49 -2.69 22.87 -11.43
CA ALA A 49 -3.58 23.17 -12.55
C ALA A 49 -4.36 24.49 -12.36
N ALA A 50 -4.70 24.83 -11.12
CA ALA A 50 -5.35 26.11 -10.80
C ALA A 50 -4.43 27.34 -11.00
N VAL A 51 -3.12 27.14 -10.98
CA VAL A 51 -2.13 28.23 -10.97
C VAL A 51 -1.50 28.43 -12.35
N SER A 52 -1.19 27.35 -13.07
CA SER A 52 -0.36 27.43 -14.28
C SER A 52 -1.09 27.20 -15.59
N ASP A 53 -2.30 26.63 -15.59
CA ASP A 53 -2.86 26.01 -16.79
C ASP A 53 -3.91 26.81 -17.57
N GLY A 54 -4.27 28.01 -17.09
CA GLY A 54 -5.10 28.97 -17.82
C GLY A 54 -6.38 28.35 -18.36
N VAL A 55 -6.59 28.38 -19.67
CA VAL A 55 -7.80 27.82 -20.32
C VAL A 55 -7.96 26.30 -20.15
N ASN A 56 -6.87 25.57 -19.85
CA ASN A 56 -6.89 24.13 -19.66
C ASN A 56 -7.07 23.73 -18.18
N GLU A 57 -7.30 24.69 -17.29
CA GLU A 57 -7.44 24.44 -15.85
C GLU A 57 -8.54 23.42 -15.55
N SER A 58 -9.74 23.60 -16.12
CA SER A 58 -10.89 22.73 -15.85
C SER A 58 -10.62 21.29 -16.28
N ASP A 59 -10.18 21.09 -17.52
CA ASP A 59 -9.92 19.77 -18.08
C ASP A 59 -8.88 18.99 -17.26
N LYS A 60 -7.81 19.67 -16.83
CA LYS A 60 -6.77 19.04 -16.02
C LYS A 60 -7.26 18.73 -14.60
N LYS A 61 -8.04 19.61 -13.99
CA LYS A 61 -8.65 19.35 -12.68
C LYS A 61 -9.59 18.15 -12.74
N ASP A 62 -10.40 18.04 -13.78
CA ASP A 62 -11.30 16.90 -14.00
C ASP A 62 -10.53 15.60 -14.20
N ALA A 63 -9.45 15.62 -15.00
CA ALA A 63 -8.58 14.47 -15.19
C ALA A 63 -7.90 14.01 -13.88
N VAL A 64 -7.49 14.95 -13.02
CA VAL A 64 -6.89 14.61 -11.72
C VAL A 64 -7.94 14.06 -10.75
N LEU A 65 -9.16 14.60 -10.74
CA LEU A 65 -10.27 14.08 -9.93
C LEU A 65 -10.64 12.65 -10.35
N GLU A 66 -10.65 12.36 -11.66
CA GLU A 66 -10.85 11.01 -12.17
C GLU A 66 -9.77 10.03 -11.66
N GLN A 67 -8.50 10.45 -11.69
CA GLN A 67 -7.38 9.67 -11.16
C GLN A 67 -7.51 9.41 -9.65
N ILE A 68 -7.91 10.41 -8.86
CA ILE A 68 -8.17 10.27 -7.42
C ILE A 68 -9.26 9.22 -7.17
N ASN A 69 -10.35 9.26 -7.93
CA ASN A 69 -11.45 8.31 -7.77
C ASN A 69 -11.04 6.89 -8.16
N LYS A 70 -10.29 6.72 -9.26
CA LYS A 70 -9.70 5.43 -9.66
C LYS A 70 -8.81 4.87 -8.55
N ARG A 71 -7.96 5.72 -7.96
CA ARG A 71 -7.04 5.30 -6.89
C ARG A 71 -7.79 4.89 -5.61
N LYS A 72 -8.86 5.58 -5.24
CA LYS A 72 -9.71 5.17 -4.10
C LYS A 72 -10.32 3.77 -4.28
N ILE A 73 -10.82 3.48 -5.48
CA ILE A 73 -11.37 2.15 -5.80
C ILE A 73 -10.26 1.09 -5.73
N GLN A 74 -9.10 1.38 -6.29
CA GLN A 74 -7.96 0.46 -6.27
C GLN A 74 -7.48 0.16 -4.85
N TYR A 75 -7.44 1.15 -3.96
CA TYR A 75 -7.10 0.95 -2.55
C TYR A 75 -8.00 -0.08 -1.88
N ALA A 76 -9.32 0.02 -2.10
CA ALA A 76 -10.29 -0.90 -1.51
C ALA A 76 -10.04 -2.34 -1.98
N ASN A 77 -9.77 -2.52 -3.29
CA ASN A 77 -9.48 -3.82 -3.88
C ASN A 77 -8.16 -4.41 -3.37
N ASP A 78 -7.09 -3.60 -3.36
CA ASP A 78 -5.77 -4.04 -2.89
C ASP A 78 -5.82 -4.40 -1.41
N ARG A 79 -6.50 -3.59 -0.60
CA ARG A 79 -6.70 -3.88 0.83
C ARG A 79 -7.46 -5.20 1.05
N ALA A 80 -8.52 -5.45 0.28
CA ALA A 80 -9.25 -6.71 0.35
C ALA A 80 -8.37 -7.90 -0.06
N SER A 81 -7.55 -7.73 -1.10
CA SER A 81 -6.59 -8.75 -1.55
C SER A 81 -5.55 -9.07 -0.48
N ILE A 82 -4.95 -8.06 0.16
CA ILE A 82 -4.00 -8.25 1.26
C ILE A 82 -4.66 -9.02 2.40
N ILE A 83 -5.84 -8.60 2.86
CA ILE A 83 -6.57 -9.30 3.94
C ILE A 83 -6.83 -10.77 3.57
N ALA A 84 -7.20 -11.06 2.32
CA ALA A 84 -7.46 -12.43 1.87
C ALA A 84 -6.21 -13.34 1.88
N ARG A 85 -5.00 -12.80 1.73
CA ARG A 85 -3.74 -13.57 1.78
C ARG A 85 -3.37 -14.06 3.17
N TYR A 86 -3.83 -13.36 4.21
CA TYR A 86 -3.49 -13.62 5.61
C TYR A 86 -4.67 -14.16 6.44
N LYS A 87 -5.75 -14.57 5.76
CA LYS A 87 -6.89 -15.27 6.36
C LYS A 87 -6.59 -16.74 6.62
#